data_AF-F2D775-F1
#
_entry.id   AF-F2D775-F1
#
_cell.length_a   1.000
_cell.length_b   1.000
_cell.length_c   1.000
_cell.angle_alpha   90.00
_cell.angle_beta   90.00
_cell.angle_gamma   90.00
#
_symmetry.space_group_name_H-M   'P 1'
#
loop_
_entity.id
_entity.type
_entity.pdbx_description
1 polymer ?
#
loop_
_entity_poly.entity_id
_entity_poly.type
_entity_poly.pdbx_seq_one_letter_code
_entity_poly.pdbx_strand_id
1 'polypeptide(L)'
;GDADVRLALTLQADRFAGDVAQLIADVEAGSLPLEASTRIPGRVAVFGVFKRHAVAYSDCSFVLGVAELGVRSQECRDHTKL
;
A
#
# COMPACT_ATOMS: atom_id res chain seq x y z
N GLY A 1 -18.45 -12.38 5.25
CA GLY A 1 -17.49 -12.31 6.36
C GLY A 1 -16.45 -11.32 5.94
N ASP A 2 -16.29 -10.26 6.71
CA ASP A 2 -15.22 -9.30 6.48
C ASP A 2 -13.91 -9.94 6.95
N ALA A 3 -12.82 -9.75 6.20
CA ALA A 3 -11.53 -10.35 6.51
C ALA A 3 -10.49 -9.25 6.57
N ASP A 4 -10.00 -8.95 7.77
CA ASP A 4 -8.91 -8.01 7.98
C ASP A 4 -7.59 -8.59 7.45
N VAL A 5 -6.99 -7.91 6.48
CA VAL A 5 -5.66 -8.24 5.96
C VAL A 5 -4.64 -7.28 6.59
N ARG A 6 -3.74 -7.81 7.41
CA ARG A 6 -2.64 -7.03 8.01
C ARG A 6 -1.42 -7.10 7.12
N LEU A 7 -0.91 -5.92 6.74
CA LEU A 7 0.28 -5.77 5.91
C LEU A 7 1.36 -5.06 6.72
N ALA A 8 2.59 -5.56 6.65
CA ALA A 8 3.76 -4.92 7.25
C ALA A 8 4.57 -4.24 6.13
N LEU A 9 4.71 -2.92 6.21
CA LEU A 9 5.55 -2.14 5.31
C LEU A 9 6.96 -2.06 5.93
N THR A 10 7.99 -2.40 5.16
CA THR A 10 9.40 -2.21 5.56
C THR A 10 10.08 -1.29 4.56
N LEU A 11 10.63 -0.18 5.05
CA LEU A 11 11.34 0.81 4.24
C LEU A 11 12.84 0.56 4.30
N GLN A 12 13.46 0.36 3.13
CA GLN A 12 14.90 0.15 2.99
C GLN A 12 15.59 1.44 2.54
N ALA A 13 16.11 2.22 3.50
CA ALA A 13 16.68 3.55 3.26
C ALA A 13 17.88 3.57 2.28
N ASP A 14 18.64 2.48 2.21
CA ASP A 14 19.80 2.32 1.32
C ASP A 14 19.42 2.32 -0.16
N ARG A 15 18.20 1.89 -0.50
CA ARG A 15 17.68 1.87 -1.88
C ARG A 15 17.11 3.22 -2.32
N PHE A 16 16.69 4.06 -1.38
CA PHE A 16 16.22 5.43 -1.66
C PHE A 16 17.37 6.42 -1.89
N ALA A 17 18.60 6.05 -1.54
CA ALA A 17 19.81 6.85 -1.79
C ALA A 17 20.21 6.93 -3.29
N GLY A 18 19.45 6.32 -4.21
CA GLY A 18 19.64 6.50 -5.65
C GLY A 18 19.17 7.86 -6.18
N ASP A 19 18.20 8.50 -5.50
CA ASP A 19 17.59 9.78 -5.88
C ASP A 19 17.65 10.78 -4.71
N VAL A 20 18.85 10.91 -4.14
CA VAL A 20 19.17 11.67 -2.91
C VAL A 20 18.61 13.10 -2.94
N ALA A 21 18.56 13.75 -4.10
CA ALA A 21 18.06 15.11 -4.23
C ALA A 21 16.54 15.23 -3.98
N GLN A 22 15.73 14.27 -4.44
CA GLN A 22 14.29 14.25 -4.18
C GLN A 22 14.00 13.86 -2.73
N LEU A 23 14.75 12.91 -2.19
CA LEU A 23 14.62 12.51 -0.79
C LEU A 23 14.97 13.66 0.16
N ILE A 24 16.01 14.45 -0.14
CA ILE A 24 16.36 15.64 0.64
C ILE A 24 15.25 16.69 0.56
N ALA A 25 14.69 16.95 -0.63
CA ALA A 25 13.60 17.92 -0.79
C ALA A 25 12.34 17.50 -0.02
N ASP A 26 12.00 16.21 -0.04
CA ASP A 26 10.84 15.66 0.69
C ASP A 26 11.07 15.64 2.21
N VAL A 27 12.31 15.42 2.65
CA VAL A 27 12.72 15.53 4.06
C VAL A 27 12.71 17.00 4.53
N GLU A 28 13.15 17.94 3.70
CA GLU A 28 13.07 19.38 4.00
C GLU A 28 11.60 19.86 4.06
N ALA A 29 10.72 19.31 3.23
CA ALA A 29 9.27 19.51 3.31
C ALA A 29 8.64 18.78 4.51
N GLY A 30 9.38 17.88 5.16
CA GLY A 30 8.96 17.09 6.31
C GLY A 30 8.00 15.94 5.98
N SER A 31 7.79 15.63 4.70
CA SER A 31 6.84 14.61 4.25
C SER A 31 7.34 13.83 3.05
N LEU A 32 7.24 12.50 3.12
CA LEU A 32 7.65 11.57 2.06
C LEU A 32 6.42 10.85 1.47
N PRO A 33 6.05 11.10 0.20
CA PRO A 33 5.00 10.36 -0.48
C PRO A 33 5.49 8.97 -0.91
N LEU A 34 4.64 7.96 -0.75
CA LEU A 34 4.92 6.56 -1.09
C LEU A 34 3.72 5.92 -1.78
N GLU A 35 3.96 5.00 -2.70
CA GLU A 35 2.94 4.17 -3.32
C GLU A 35 3.17 2.69 -2.99
N ALA A 36 2.10 1.96 -2.68
CA ALA A 36 2.14 0.53 -2.47
C ALA A 36 0.96 -0.16 -3.17
N SER A 37 1.24 -1.26 -3.87
CA SER A 37 0.23 -2.08 -4.52
C SER A 37 0.24 -3.49 -3.92
N THR A 38 -0.92 -3.98 -3.52
CA THR A 38 -1.10 -5.32 -2.94
C THR A 38 -2.02 -6.16 -3.80
N ARG A 39 -1.62 -7.41 -4.04
CA ARG A 39 -2.42 -8.41 -4.76
C ARG A 39 -2.81 -9.55 -3.82
N ILE A 40 -4.11 -9.76 -3.63
CA ILE A 40 -4.66 -10.75 -2.71
C ILE A 40 -5.43 -11.80 -3.54
N PRO A 41 -4.77 -12.91 -3.93
CA PRO A 41 -5.42 -14.00 -4.64
C PRO A 41 -6.30 -14.82 -3.69
N GLY A 42 -7.49 -15.18 -4.15
CA GLY A 42 -8.44 -15.95 -3.35
C GLY A 42 -9.47 -16.71 -4.18
N ARG A 43 -10.49 -17.21 -3.47
CA ARG A 43 -11.67 -17.81 -4.08
C ARG A 43 -12.91 -17.20 -3.45
N VAL A 44 -13.82 -16.73 -4.29
CA VAL A 44 -15.12 -16.20 -3.87
C VAL A 44 -16.22 -17.20 -4.18
N ALA A 45 -17.15 -17.38 -3.23
CA ALA A 45 -18.32 -18.22 -3.43
C ALA A 45 -19.40 -17.40 -4.15
N VAL A 46 -19.70 -17.77 -5.38
CA VAL A 46 -20.80 -17.22 -6.16
C VAL A 46 -22.04 -18.09 -5.89
N PHE A 47 -23.12 -17.46 -5.42
CA PHE A 47 -24.38 -18.12 -5.01
C PHE A 47 -24.22 -19.19 -3.91
N GLY A 48 -23.14 -19.15 -3.12
CA GLY A 48 -22.93 -20.10 -2.01
C GLY A 48 -22.49 -21.51 -2.41
N VAL A 49 -22.43 -21.83 -3.70
CA VAL A 49 -22.12 -23.19 -4.21
C VAL A 49 -20.88 -23.22 -5.10
N PHE A 50 -20.65 -22.19 -5.91
CA PHE A 50 -19.57 -22.19 -6.90
C PHE A 50 -18.40 -21.32 -6.45
N LYS A 51 -17.23 -21.93 -6.25
CA LYS A 51 -16.00 -21.19 -5.94
C LYS A 51 -15.30 -20.79 -7.24
N ARG A 52 -15.20 -19.48 -7.50
CA ARG A 52 -14.37 -18.96 -8.59
C ARG A 52 -13.09 -18.32 -8.06
N HIS A 53 -12.03 -18.39 -8.85
CA HIS A 53 -10.83 -17.63 -8.58
C HIS A 53 -11.18 -16.13 -8.63
N ALA A 54 -10.69 -15.38 -7.66
CA ALA A 54 -10.76 -13.93 -7.68
C ALA A 54 -9.44 -13.38 -7.17
N VAL A 55 -9.09 -12.21 -7.66
CA VAL A 55 -7.92 -11.46 -7.23
C VAL A 55 -8.38 -10.07 -6.83
N ALA A 56 -8.24 -9.75 -5.56
CA ALA A 56 -8.40 -8.39 -5.07
C ALA A 56 -7.08 -7.65 -5.21
N TYR A 57 -7.16 -6.40 -5.61
CA TYR A 57 -6.06 -5.47 -5.74
C TYR A 57 -6.36 -4.27 -4.87
N SER A 58 -5.34 -3.77 -4.19
CA SER A 58 -5.41 -2.56 -3.38
C SER A 58 -4.20 -1.71 -3.71
N ASP A 59 -4.46 -0.56 -4.33
CA ASP A 59 -3.44 0.42 -4.69
C ASP A 59 -3.56 1.60 -3.73
N CYS A 60 -2.54 1.82 -2.90
CA CYS A 60 -2.55 2.83 -1.86
C CYS A 60 -1.43 3.84 -2.05
N SER A 61 -1.75 5.12 -1.85
CA SER A 61 -0.80 6.20 -1.69
C SER A 61 -0.76 6.65 -0.22
N PHE A 62 0.45 6.83 0.31
CA PHE A 62 0.69 7.24 1.69
C PHE A 62 1.58 8.46 1.71
N VAL A 63 1.38 9.33 2.69
CA VAL A 63 2.34 10.39 3.01
C VAL A 63 2.86 10.13 4.41
N LEU A 64 4.17 9.92 4.54
CA LEU A 64 4.83 9.74 5.83
C LEU A 64 5.42 11.06 6.32
N GLY A 65 5.19 11.40 7.58
CA GLY A 65 5.91 12.46 8.25
C GLY A 65 7.29 11.97 8.66
N VAL A 66 8.35 12.65 8.23
CA VAL A 66 9.73 12.22 8.50
C VAL A 66 10.08 12.41 9.98
N ALA A 67 9.63 13.52 10.58
CA ALA A 67 9.90 13.81 11.99
C ALA A 67 9.08 12.92 12.94
N GLU A 68 7.82 12.63 12.58
CA GLU A 68 6.92 11.82 13.41
C GLU A 68 7.08 10.32 13.18
N LEU A 69 7.80 9.92 12.12
CA LEU A 69 7.93 8.53 11.65
C LEU A 69 6.55 7.84 11.54
N GLY A 70 5.56 8.58 11.05
CA GLY A 70 4.15 8.18 11.07
C GLY A 70 3.42 8.54 9.79
N VAL A 71 2.29 7.86 9.55
CA VAL A 71 1.43 8.13 8.40
C VAL A 71 0.62 9.40 8.65
N ARG A 72 0.78 10.40 7.78
CA ARG A 72 0.00 11.65 7.79
C ARG A 72 -1.28 11.52 6.98
N SER A 73 -1.21 10.86 5.84
CA SER A 73 -2.38 10.56 5.01
C SER A 73 -2.24 9.22 4.31
N GLN A 74 -3.41 8.62 4.01
CA GLN A 74 -3.56 7.36 3.31
C GLN A 74 -4.76 7.47 2.38
N GLU A 75 -4.60 7.13 1.11
CA GLU A 75 -5.69 6.94 0.15
C GLU A 75 -5.50 5.57 -0.51
N CYS A 76 -6.54 4.72 -0.47
CA CYS A 76 -6.50 3.38 -1.05
C CYS A 76 -7.63 3.20 -2.06
N ARG A 77 -7.32 2.53 -3.16
CA ARG A 77 -8.26 2.19 -4.23
C ARG A 77 -8.30 0.68 -4.39
N ASP A 78 -9.45 0.11 -4.05
CA ASP A 78 -9.67 -1.32 -4.10
C ASP A 78 -10.44 -1.73 -5.35
N HIS A 79 -10.01 -2.81 -6.00
CA HIS A 79 -10.73 -3.40 -7.12
C HIS A 79 -10.55 -4.92 -7.16
N THR A 80 -11.49 -5.64 -7.77
CA THR A 80 -11.46 -7.12 -7.82
C THR A 80 -11.61 -7.61 -9.25
N LYS A 81 -10.86 -8.66 -9.60
CA LYS A 81 -10.97 -9.42 -10.86
C LYS A 81 -11.42 -10.85 -10.56
N LEU A 82 -12.36 -11.37 -11.35
CA LEU A 82 -12.99 -12.71 -11.22
C LEU A 82 -12.48 -13.72 -12.26
#